data_AF-A0A7K3FVS6-F1
#
_entry.id   AF-A0A7K3FVS6-F1
#
_cell.length_a   1.000
_cell.length_b   1.000
_cell.length_c   1.000
_cell.angle_alpha   90.00
_cell.angle_beta   90.00
_cell.angle_gamma   90.00
#
_symmetry.space_group_name_H-M   'P 1'
#
loop_
_entity.id
_entity.type
_entity.pdbx_description
1 polymer ?
#
loop_
_entity_poly.entity_id
_entity_poly.type
_entity_poly.pdbx_seq_one_letter_code
_entity_poly.pdbx_strand_id
1 'polypeptide(L)'
;MSDALLSALAEALAELVTAVETSDEDVLDPDTAVAWLESTGHTLAGLTAADRRTLDGLFRAAALRAPEGTRRDELLKVSGGFGLTEDTHAAACDAALDHARRLAAVVRAADPATPVPGRP
;
A
#
# COMPACT_ATOMS: atom_id res chain seq x y z
N MET A 1 8.18 -3.38 -19.48
CA MET A 1 9.41 -3.45 -18.67
C MET A 1 9.56 -4.88 -18.19
N SER A 2 10.75 -5.47 -18.12
CA SER A 2 10.89 -6.87 -17.69
C SER A 2 10.71 -7.02 -16.18
N ASP A 3 10.17 -8.15 -15.73
CA ASP A 3 9.96 -8.46 -14.31
C ASP A 3 11.27 -8.45 -13.52
N ALA A 4 12.37 -8.85 -14.16
CA ALA A 4 13.71 -8.81 -13.57
C ALA A 4 14.18 -7.37 -13.30
N LEU A 5 13.92 -6.43 -14.23
CA LEU A 5 14.27 -5.02 -14.03
C LEU A 5 13.43 -4.39 -12.92
N LEU A 6 12.12 -4.67 -12.90
CA LEU A 6 11.23 -4.20 -11.84
C LEU A 6 11.66 -4.70 -10.46
N SER A 7 12.01 -5.98 -10.35
CA SER A 7 12.47 -6.58 -9.10
C SER A 7 13.79 -5.98 -8.63
N ALA A 8 14.74 -5.76 -9.54
CA ALA A 8 16.02 -5.16 -9.21
C ALA A 8 15.88 -3.69 -8.76
N LEU A 9 14.98 -2.92 -9.39
CA LEU A 9 14.69 -1.55 -8.98
C LEU A 9 14.02 -1.49 -7.61
N ALA A 10 13.07 -2.39 -7.33
CA ALA A 10 12.42 -2.46 -6.03
C ALA A 10 13.42 -2.84 -4.92
N GLU A 11 14.30 -3.78 -5.18
CA GLU A 11 15.37 -4.15 -4.24
C GLU A 11 16.33 -3.00 -3.98
N ALA A 12 16.86 -2.37 -5.03
CA ALA A 12 17.78 -1.24 -4.89
C ALA A 12 17.13 -0.06 -4.13
N LEU A 13 15.85 0.23 -4.40
CA LEU A 13 15.13 1.27 -3.69
C LEU A 13 14.89 0.91 -2.23
N ALA A 14 14.53 -0.34 -1.92
CA ALA A 14 14.36 -0.78 -0.54
C ALA A 14 15.67 -0.68 0.25
N GLU A 15 16.79 -1.09 -0.35
CA GLU A 15 18.10 -0.96 0.27
C GLU A 15 18.49 0.50 0.52
N LEU A 16 18.25 1.38 -0.46
CA LEU A 16 18.54 2.81 -0.31
C LEU A 16 17.70 3.45 0.79
N VAL A 17 16.40 3.14 0.85
CA VAL A 17 15.50 3.70 1.86
C VAL A 17 15.90 3.23 3.25
N THR A 18 16.16 1.94 3.42
CA THR A 18 16.67 1.42 4.71
C THR A 18 18.00 2.06 5.08
N ALA A 19 18.92 2.27 4.13
CA ALA A 19 20.18 2.96 4.41
C ALA A 19 19.97 4.42 4.85
N VAL A 20 19.04 5.14 4.23
CA VAL A 20 18.68 6.51 4.64
C VAL A 20 18.05 6.53 6.03
N GLU A 21 17.09 5.66 6.31
CA GLU A 21 16.38 5.60 7.60
C GLU A 21 17.28 5.16 8.77
N THR A 22 18.30 4.35 8.49
CA THR A 22 19.24 3.84 9.50
C THR A 22 20.57 4.61 9.55
N SER A 23 20.69 5.69 8.76
CA SER A 23 21.85 6.56 8.81
C SER A 23 21.91 7.29 10.16
N ASP A 24 23.12 7.45 10.66
CA ASP A 24 23.39 8.29 11.83
C ASP A 24 23.17 9.77 11.47
N GLU A 25 22.68 10.57 12.41
CA GLU A 25 22.43 12.01 12.24
C GLU A 25 23.72 12.79 11.93
N ASP A 26 24.88 12.29 12.37
CA ASP A 26 26.19 12.86 12.05
C ASP A 26 26.61 12.60 10.58
N VAL A 27 26.00 11.61 9.92
CA VAL A 27 26.28 11.23 8.52
C VAL A 27 25.25 11.82 7.57
N LEU A 28 23.97 11.77 7.95
CA LEU A 28 22.88 12.31 7.19
C LEU A 28 21.97 13.12 8.11
N ASP A 29 21.92 14.42 7.84
CA ASP A 29 21.02 15.34 8.51
C ASP A 29 19.56 14.81 8.45
N PRO A 30 18.88 14.66 9.60
CA PRO A 30 17.54 14.08 9.66
C PRO A 30 16.51 14.82 8.81
N ASP A 31 16.57 16.16 8.76
CA ASP A 31 15.64 16.94 7.94
C ASP A 31 15.85 16.67 6.45
N THR A 32 17.10 16.48 6.03
CA THR A 32 17.45 16.08 4.67
C THR A 32 16.97 14.67 4.36
N ALA A 33 17.15 13.72 5.27
CA ALA A 33 16.64 12.35 5.12
C ALA A 33 15.12 12.34 4.94
N VAL A 34 14.39 13.06 5.81
CA VAL A 34 12.94 13.20 5.73
C VAL A 34 12.52 13.83 4.40
N ALA A 35 13.14 14.93 3.98
CA ALA A 35 12.80 15.58 2.72
C ALA A 35 12.97 14.66 1.50
N TRP A 36 14.02 13.83 1.48
CA TRP A 36 14.24 12.85 0.40
C TRP A 36 13.18 11.75 0.40
N LEU A 37 12.85 11.22 1.58
CA LEU A 37 11.83 10.17 1.72
C LEU A 37 10.44 10.72 1.39
N GLU A 38 10.09 11.93 1.81
CA GLU A 38 8.83 12.59 1.45
C GLU A 38 8.72 12.82 -0.06
N SER A 39 9.77 13.33 -0.70
CA SER A 39 9.78 13.51 -2.17
C SER A 39 9.63 12.18 -2.90
N THR A 40 10.25 11.12 -2.39
CA THR A 40 10.13 9.77 -2.94
C THR A 40 8.71 9.25 -2.76
N GLY A 41 8.16 9.34 -1.55
CA GLY A 41 6.79 8.96 -1.24
C GLY A 41 5.77 9.71 -2.10
N HIS A 42 5.97 11.01 -2.33
CA HIS A 42 5.13 11.81 -3.21
C HIS A 42 5.11 11.27 -4.65
N THR A 43 6.27 10.86 -5.17
CA THR A 43 6.37 10.25 -6.50
C THR A 43 5.64 8.92 -6.55
N LEU A 44 5.81 8.08 -5.52
CA LEU A 44 5.14 6.78 -5.43
C LEU A 44 3.62 6.90 -5.23
N ALA A 45 3.15 7.97 -4.58
CA ALA A 45 1.73 8.26 -4.42
C ALA A 45 1.02 8.55 -5.75
N GLY A 46 1.77 8.92 -6.80
CA GLY A 46 1.25 9.09 -8.17
C GLY A 46 0.94 7.77 -8.89
N LEU A 47 1.35 6.63 -8.34
CA LEU A 47 1.09 5.30 -8.92
C LEU A 47 -0.38 4.90 -8.80
N THR A 48 -0.84 4.09 -9.75
CA THR A 48 -2.17 3.47 -9.64
C THR A 48 -2.24 2.52 -8.44
N ALA A 49 -3.43 2.24 -7.92
CA ALA A 49 -3.59 1.26 -6.83
C ALA A 49 -3.10 -0.15 -7.21
N ALA A 50 -3.18 -0.52 -8.49
CA ALA A 50 -2.61 -1.78 -8.98
C ALA A 50 -1.07 -1.76 -8.89
N ASP A 51 -0.44 -0.69 -9.38
CA ASP A 51 1.02 -0.56 -9.38
C ASP A 51 1.59 -0.45 -7.95
N ARG A 52 0.88 0.25 -7.03
CA ARG A 52 1.26 0.32 -5.60
C ARG A 52 1.27 -1.07 -4.96
N ARG A 53 0.26 -1.90 -5.24
CA ARG A 53 0.20 -3.29 -4.76
C ARG A 53 1.31 -4.16 -5.37
N THR A 54 1.60 -3.97 -6.66
CA THR A 54 2.73 -4.65 -7.30
C THR A 54 4.05 -4.26 -6.63
N LEU A 55 4.26 -2.97 -6.36
CA LEU A 55 5.47 -2.48 -5.71
C LEU A 55 5.61 -2.97 -4.26
N ASP A 56 4.53 -2.97 -3.48
CA ASP A 56 4.50 -3.58 -2.13
C ASP A 56 4.92 -5.06 -2.17
N GLY A 57 4.35 -5.83 -3.09
CA GLY A 57 4.72 -7.23 -3.29
C GLY A 57 6.20 -7.42 -3.64
N LEU A 58 6.76 -6.54 -4.47
CA LEU A 58 8.18 -6.58 -4.85
C LEU A 58 9.11 -6.22 -3.68
N PHE A 59 8.77 -5.21 -2.87
CA PHE A 59 9.53 -4.87 -1.66
C PHE A 59 9.51 -6.03 -0.66
N ARG A 60 8.36 -6.64 -0.44
CA ARG A 60 8.25 -7.82 0.42
C ARG A 60 9.07 -9.00 -0.11
N ALA A 61 9.04 -9.26 -1.42
CA ALA A 61 9.84 -10.31 -2.04
C ALA A 61 11.35 -10.03 -1.93
N ALA A 62 11.79 -8.77 -2.03
CA ALA A 62 13.17 -8.37 -1.80
C ALA A 62 13.58 -8.60 -0.34
N ALA A 63 12.76 -8.17 0.62
CA ALA A 63 13.03 -8.38 2.05
C ALA A 63 13.19 -9.88 2.40
N LEU A 64 12.33 -10.74 1.86
CA LEU A 64 12.37 -12.18 2.13
C LEU A 64 13.59 -12.90 1.54
N ARG A 65 14.34 -12.28 0.61
CA ARG A 65 15.62 -12.81 0.11
C ARG A 65 16.78 -12.57 1.08
N ALA A 66 16.71 -11.54 1.93
CA ALA A 66 17.67 -11.33 3.00
C ALA A 66 17.49 -12.42 4.08
N PRO A 67 18.55 -12.89 4.78
CA PRO A 67 18.42 -13.78 5.93
C PRO A 67 17.56 -13.18 7.05
N GLU A 68 17.06 -14.02 7.96
CA GLU A 68 16.34 -13.56 9.17
C GLU A 68 17.22 -12.66 10.03
N GLY A 69 16.60 -11.62 10.61
CA GLY A 69 17.25 -10.66 11.49
C GLY A 69 16.87 -9.21 11.16
N THR A 70 17.46 -8.27 11.90
CA THR A 70 17.13 -6.84 11.87
C THR A 70 17.07 -6.25 10.46
N ARG A 71 17.99 -6.65 9.56
CA ARG A 71 17.98 -6.18 8.17
C ARG A 71 16.70 -6.56 7.42
N ARG A 72 16.24 -7.81 7.55
CA ARG A 72 14.98 -8.26 6.94
C ARG A 72 13.80 -7.50 7.55
N ASP A 73 13.82 -7.29 8.86
CA ASP A 73 12.75 -6.61 9.57
C ASP A 73 12.60 -5.14 9.15
N GLU A 74 13.71 -4.42 8.94
CA GLU A 74 13.66 -3.04 8.41
C GLU A 74 13.18 -3.00 6.95
N LEU A 75 13.66 -3.90 6.09
CA LEU A 75 13.21 -3.99 4.70
C LEU A 75 11.70 -4.26 4.59
N LEU A 76 11.11 -5.00 5.54
CA LEU A 76 9.68 -5.27 5.59
C LEU A 76 8.84 -4.04 5.95
N LYS A 77 9.42 -2.99 6.53
CA LYS A 77 8.72 -1.75 6.90
C LYS A 77 8.66 -0.73 5.77
N VAL A 78 9.57 -0.80 4.79
CA VAL A 78 9.72 0.17 3.71
C VAL A 78 8.39 0.45 2.97
N SER A 79 7.64 -0.60 2.63
CA SER A 79 6.37 -0.41 1.91
C SER A 79 5.30 0.29 2.76
N GLY A 80 5.29 0.07 4.07
CA GLY A 80 4.44 0.77 5.03
C GLY A 80 4.84 2.24 5.21
N GLY A 81 6.14 2.54 5.24
CA GLY A 81 6.67 3.91 5.32
C GLY A 81 6.19 4.81 4.18
N PHE A 82 5.94 4.24 3.00
CA PHE A 82 5.38 4.95 1.85
C PHE A 82 3.85 4.84 1.69
N GLY A 83 3.15 4.20 2.65
CA GLY A 83 1.71 3.99 2.58
C GLY A 83 1.26 3.10 1.40
N LEU A 84 2.12 2.20 0.93
CA LEU A 84 1.78 1.28 -0.18
C LEU A 84 0.89 0.12 0.28
N THR A 85 0.91 -0.20 1.57
CA THR A 85 0.11 -1.25 2.21
C THR A 85 -1.34 -0.80 2.46
N GLU A 86 -1.60 0.50 2.47
CA GLU A 86 -2.93 1.09 2.63
C GLU A 86 -3.62 1.22 1.27
N ASP A 87 -4.23 0.12 0.80
CA ASP A 87 -5.11 0.17 -0.37
C ASP A 87 -6.48 0.72 0.04
N THR A 88 -6.53 2.06 0.18
CA THR A 88 -7.77 2.82 0.42
C THR A 88 -8.84 2.53 -0.63
N HIS A 89 -8.46 2.13 -1.85
CA HIS A 89 -9.41 1.75 -2.89
C HIS A 89 -9.95 0.34 -2.68
N ALA A 90 -9.13 -0.63 -2.27
CA ALA A 90 -9.61 -1.94 -1.84
C ALA A 90 -10.52 -1.83 -0.62
N ALA A 91 -10.14 -1.03 0.38
CA ALA A 91 -10.99 -0.74 1.52
C ALA A 91 -12.34 -0.12 1.10
N ALA A 92 -12.33 0.79 0.12
CA ALA A 92 -13.55 1.35 -0.47
C ALA A 92 -14.38 0.31 -1.24
N CYS A 93 -13.73 -0.60 -1.99
CA CYS A 93 -14.41 -1.70 -2.70
C CYS A 93 -15.04 -2.70 -1.73
N ASP A 94 -14.33 -3.07 -0.66
CA ASP A 94 -14.85 -3.94 0.40
C ASP A 94 -16.03 -3.28 1.10
N ALA A 95 -15.93 -1.99 1.42
CA ALA A 95 -17.03 -1.22 1.98
C ALA A 95 -18.25 -1.16 1.03
N ALA A 96 -18.02 -0.99 -0.27
CA ALA A 96 -19.07 -1.00 -1.28
C ALA A 96 -19.74 -2.37 -1.42
N LEU A 97 -18.96 -3.46 -1.42
CA LEU A 97 -19.47 -4.84 -1.45
C LEU A 97 -20.31 -5.13 -0.20
N ASP A 98 -19.84 -4.73 0.97
CA ASP A 98 -20.59 -4.90 2.21
C ASP A 98 -21.88 -4.09 2.24
N HIS A 99 -21.86 -2.87 1.68
CA HIS A 99 -23.08 -2.08 1.50
C HIS A 99 -24.06 -2.78 0.55
N ALA A 100 -23.60 -3.31 -0.59
CA ALA A 100 -24.42 -4.05 -1.53
C ALA A 100 -25.02 -5.32 -0.90
N ARG A 101 -24.25 -6.06 -0.09
CA ARG A 101 -24.73 -7.24 0.64
C ARG A 101 -25.84 -6.87 1.63
N ARG A 102 -25.65 -5.81 2.42
CA ARG A 102 -26.67 -5.30 3.36
C ARG A 102 -27.95 -4.90 2.63
N LEU A 103 -27.82 -4.14 1.53
CA LEU A 103 -28.97 -3.74 0.71
C LEU A 103 -29.71 -4.97 0.17
N ALA A 104 -28.99 -5.95 -0.37
CA ALA A 104 -29.59 -7.18 -0.86
C ALA A 104 -30.29 -7.98 0.25
N ALA A 105 -29.77 -7.96 1.49
CA ALA A 105 -30.42 -8.59 2.63
C ALA A 105 -31.74 -7.89 2.97
N VAL A 106 -31.75 -6.55 2.99
CA VAL A 106 -32.96 -5.74 3.22
C VAL A 106 -34.01 -6.00 2.14
N VAL A 107 -33.62 -5.98 0.86
CA VAL A 107 -34.55 -6.23 -0.26
C VAL A 107 -35.14 -7.64 -0.18
N ARG A 108 -34.34 -8.66 0.17
CA ARG A 108 -34.85 -10.03 0.32
C ARG A 108 -35.78 -10.21 1.53
N ALA A 109 -35.56 -9.43 2.59
CA ALA A 109 -36.39 -9.45 3.78
C ALA A 109 -37.67 -8.60 3.66
N ALA A 110 -37.73 -7.70 2.67
CA ALA A 110 -38.90 -6.89 2.40
C ALA A 110 -40.04 -7.74 1.84
N ASP A 111 -41.23 -7.60 2.41
CA ASP A 111 -42.44 -8.18 1.85
C ASP A 111 -42.74 -7.47 0.52
N PRO A 112 -42.84 -8.18 -0.62
CA PRO A 112 -43.18 -7.58 -1.91
C PRO A 112 -44.54 -6.86 -1.93
N ALA A 113 -45.42 -7.11 -0.97
CA ALA A 113 -46.68 -6.39 -0.78
C ALA A 113 -46.54 -5.06 -0.02
N THR A 114 -45.33 -4.71 0.45
CA THR A 114 -45.10 -3.45 1.19
C THR A 114 -45.33 -2.26 0.27
N PRO A 115 -46.29 -1.37 0.57
CA PRO A 115 -46.61 -0.23 -0.28
C PRO A 115 -45.45 0.76 -0.32
N VAL A 116 -45.00 1.11 -1.53
CA VAL A 116 -43.93 2.09 -1.74
C VAL A 116 -44.55 3.49 -1.66
N PRO A 117 -44.08 4.39 -0.77
CA PRO A 117 -44.62 5.74 -0.68
C PRO A 117 -44.39 6.48 -2.01
N GLY A 118 -45.48 6.90 -2.68
CA GLY A 118 -45.40 7.80 -3.83
C GLY A 118 -45.73 7.22 -5.21
N ARG A 119 -46.35 6.03 -5.34
CA ARG A 119 -47.06 5.70 -6.59
C ARG A 119 -48.54 6.16 -6.50
N PRO A 120 -49.06 6.90 -7.51
CA PRO A 120 -50.49 7.16 -7.63
C PRO A 120 -51.27 5.88 -7.92
#